data_AF-D5DH81-F1
#
_entry.id   AF-D5DH81-F1
#
_cell.length_a   1.000
_cell.length_b   1.000
_cell.length_c   1.000
_cell.angle_alpha   90.00
_cell.angle_beta   90.00
_cell.angle_gamma   90.00
#
_symmetry.space_group_name_H-M   'P 1'
#
loop_
_entity.id
_entity.type
_entity.pdbx_description
1 polymer ?
#
loop_
_entity_poly.entity_id
_entity_poly.type
_entity_poly.pdbx_seq_one_letter_code
_entity_poly.pdbx_strand_id
1 'polypeptide(L)'
;MKKIFPIVLSFGLLTSVSFSTASNVDAAAKSYKNCTELNKDYKGGVARAANVKNKGGKTKYKPYVSKSLYDANTKLDRDKDYIACEK
;
A
#
# COMPACT_ATOMS: atom_id res chain seq x y z
N MET A 1 -35.81 -49.24 -31.89
CA MET A 1 -34.61 -48.52 -32.38
C MET A 1 -35.00 -47.12 -32.88
N LYS A 2 -34.83 -46.07 -32.07
CA LYS A 2 -34.53 -44.72 -32.58
C LYS A 2 -34.05 -43.85 -31.42
N LYS A 3 -32.78 -43.44 -31.47
CA LYS A 3 -32.18 -42.45 -30.57
C LYS A 3 -32.69 -41.06 -31.00
N ILE A 4 -33.15 -40.26 -30.06
CA ILE A 4 -33.41 -38.81 -30.21
C ILE A 4 -33.09 -38.17 -28.85
N PHE A 5 -31.82 -37.77 -28.68
CA PHE A 5 -31.36 -36.38 -28.63
C PHE A 5 -31.77 -35.66 -27.32
N PRO A 6 -30.86 -35.55 -26.32
CA PRO A 6 -31.14 -34.87 -25.06
C PRO A 6 -30.76 -33.39 -25.18
N ILE A 7 -31.72 -32.50 -25.47
CA ILE A 7 -31.53 -31.04 -25.35
C ILE A 7 -32.84 -30.38 -24.91
N VAL A 8 -33.01 -30.18 -23.60
CA VAL A 8 -33.80 -29.10 -22.96
C VAL A 8 -33.14 -28.93 -21.58
N LEU A 9 -32.15 -28.06 -21.34
CA LEU A 9 -32.18 -26.60 -21.37
C LEU A 9 -33.36 -26.00 -20.59
N SER A 10 -33.30 -26.03 -19.24
CA SER A 10 -33.98 -25.08 -18.34
C SER A 10 -33.43 -25.27 -16.93
N PHE A 11 -32.35 -24.59 -16.54
CA PHE A 11 -32.33 -23.23 -15.99
C PHE A 11 -32.95 -23.18 -14.58
N GLY A 12 -32.10 -23.30 -13.56
CA GLY A 12 -32.52 -23.19 -12.16
C GLY A 12 -31.41 -23.37 -11.13
N LEU A 13 -30.15 -23.21 -11.51
CA LEU A 13 -29.07 -23.10 -10.53
C LEU A 13 -28.93 -21.62 -10.19
N LEU A 14 -29.75 -21.15 -9.23
CA LEU A 14 -29.57 -19.86 -8.57
C LEU A 14 -28.29 -19.93 -7.74
N THR A 15 -27.14 -19.83 -8.40
CA THR A 15 -25.88 -19.52 -7.75
C THR A 15 -25.94 -18.07 -7.30
N SER A 16 -26.41 -17.85 -6.06
CA SER A 16 -26.23 -16.60 -5.35
C SER A 16 -24.74 -16.38 -5.11
N VAL A 17 -24.07 -15.72 -6.05
CA VAL A 17 -22.71 -15.23 -5.85
C VAL A 17 -22.81 -14.08 -4.86
N SER A 18 -22.59 -14.38 -3.58
CA SER A 18 -22.34 -13.37 -2.57
C SER A 18 -21.00 -12.71 -2.90
N PHE A 19 -21.05 -11.58 -3.59
CA PHE A 19 -19.89 -10.70 -3.75
C PHE A 19 -19.58 -10.06 -2.40
N SER A 20 -18.76 -10.74 -1.59
CA SER A 20 -18.12 -10.12 -0.44
C SER A 20 -17.15 -9.08 -0.97
N THR A 21 -17.57 -7.81 -1.01
CA THR A 21 -16.66 -6.70 -1.23
C THR A 21 -15.71 -6.66 -0.04
N ALA A 22 -14.51 -7.22 -0.20
CA ALA A 22 -13.44 -7.06 0.76
C ALA A 22 -13.07 -5.57 0.79
N SER A 23 -13.66 -4.84 1.73
CA SER A 23 -13.25 -3.49 2.07
C SER A 23 -11.84 -3.60 2.63
N ASN A 24 -10.83 -3.36 1.79
CA ASN A 24 -9.47 -3.14 2.27
C ASN A 24 -9.51 -1.83 3.07
N VAL A 25 -9.76 -1.95 4.37
CA VAL A 25 -9.54 -0.85 5.32
C VAL A 25 -8.03 -0.64 5.33
N ASP A 26 -7.58 0.33 4.54
CA ASP A 26 -6.20 0.81 4.60
C ASP A 26 -6.03 1.41 5.99
N ALA A 27 -5.35 0.67 6.86
CA ALA A 27 -5.06 1.12 8.21
C ALA A 27 -4.36 2.47 8.10
N ALA A 28 -5.00 3.52 8.62
CA ALA A 28 -4.48 4.87 8.52
C ALA A 28 -3.03 4.91 9.02
N ALA A 29 -2.11 5.26 8.13
CA ALA A 29 -0.70 5.19 8.45
C ALA A 29 -0.35 6.12 9.62
N LYS A 30 0.53 5.63 10.51
CA LYS A 30 0.92 6.35 11.73
C LYS A 30 1.59 7.68 11.38
N SER A 31 1.06 8.77 11.93
CA SER A 31 1.71 10.09 11.85
C SER A 31 2.58 10.31 13.09
N TYR A 32 3.80 10.79 12.86
CA TYR A 32 4.77 11.11 13.89
C TYR A 32 4.82 12.62 14.12
N LYS A 33 5.20 13.03 15.33
CA LYS A 33 5.35 14.47 15.64
C LYS A 33 6.66 15.03 15.11
N ASN A 34 7.72 14.21 15.11
CA ASN A 34 9.07 14.60 14.71
C ASN A 34 9.85 13.41 14.14
N CYS A 35 10.99 13.71 13.52
CA CYS A 35 11.87 12.70 12.93
C CYS A 35 12.49 11.75 13.95
N THR A 36 12.72 12.17 15.20
CA THR A 36 13.27 11.30 16.23
C THR A 36 12.32 10.15 16.54
N GLU A 37 11.01 10.40 16.61
CA GLU A 37 10.01 9.35 16.81
C GLU A 37 9.87 8.45 15.59
N LEU A 38 9.82 9.03 14.39
CA LEU A 38 9.76 8.25 13.16
C LEU A 38 11.00 7.36 13.01
N ASN A 39 12.20 7.87 13.31
CA ASN A 39 13.44 7.10 13.20
C ASN A 39 13.63 6.02 14.26
N LYS A 40 12.85 6.02 15.34
CA LYS A 40 12.83 4.88 16.27
C LYS A 40 12.22 3.65 15.61
N ASP A 41 11.15 3.85 14.85
CA ASP A 41 10.44 2.79 14.13
C ASP A 41 11.11 2.52 12.75
N TYR A 42 11.55 3.58 12.06
CA TYR A 42 12.13 3.54 10.71
C TYR A 42 13.48 4.26 10.67
N LYS A 43 14.54 3.54 11.03
CA LYS A 43 15.89 4.09 11.27
C LYS A 43 16.47 4.94 10.14
N GLY A 44 16.15 4.63 8.88
CA GLY A 44 16.59 5.38 7.69
C GLY A 44 15.56 6.36 7.13
N GLY A 45 14.46 6.60 7.85
CA GLY A 45 13.36 7.39 7.34
C GLY A 45 12.38 6.60 6.49
N VAL A 46 11.49 7.30 5.81
CA VAL A 46 10.42 6.71 4.99
C VAL A 46 10.42 7.35 3.61
N ALA A 47 10.64 6.56 2.57
CA ALA A 47 10.56 6.98 1.18
C ALA A 47 9.15 6.73 0.63
N ARG A 48 8.65 7.66 -0.18
CA ARG A 48 7.34 7.52 -0.82
C ARG A 48 7.29 6.37 -1.84
N ALA A 49 8.41 6.11 -2.52
CA ALA A 49 8.55 5.06 -3.51
C ALA A 49 9.99 4.56 -3.60
N ALA A 50 10.19 3.34 -4.12
CA ALA A 50 11.51 2.70 -4.18
C ALA A 50 12.47 3.35 -5.18
N ASN A 51 11.93 4.10 -6.15
CA ASN A 51 12.69 4.82 -7.17
C ASN A 51 13.14 6.22 -6.71
N VAL A 52 12.70 6.65 -5.52
CA VAL A 52 13.10 7.94 -4.96
C VAL A 52 14.58 7.87 -4.58
N LYS A 53 15.32 8.92 -4.93
CA LYS A 53 16.73 9.08 -4.60
C LYS A 53 16.87 10.26 -3.65
N ASN A 54 17.63 10.05 -2.59
CA ASN A 54 17.97 11.11 -1.66
C ASN A 54 18.75 12.22 -2.38
N LYS A 55 18.35 13.48 -2.19
CA LYS A 55 19.04 14.64 -2.78
C LYS A 55 20.28 15.08 -2.00
N GLY A 56 20.24 14.95 -0.68
CA GLY A 56 21.30 15.35 0.26
C GLY A 56 22.57 14.49 0.24
N GLY A 57 22.58 13.36 -0.48
CA GLY A 57 23.75 12.51 -0.68
C GLY A 57 23.56 11.09 -0.20
N LYS A 58 24.62 10.45 0.27
CA LYS A 58 24.57 9.07 0.77
C LYS A 58 24.00 9.05 2.19
N THR A 59 22.83 8.45 2.36
CA THR A 59 22.26 8.16 3.67
C THR A 59 22.99 6.97 4.31
N LYS A 60 23.11 6.95 5.65
CA LYS A 60 23.72 5.81 6.35
C LYS A 60 22.81 4.58 6.33
N TYR A 61 21.50 4.79 6.35
CA TYR A 61 20.50 3.73 6.35
C TYR A 61 19.60 3.82 5.12
N LYS A 62 19.08 2.66 4.69
CA LYS A 62 18.08 2.61 3.63
C LYS A 62 16.73 3.05 4.20
N PRO A 63 16.02 3.99 3.57
CA PRO A 63 14.68 4.37 3.99
C PRO A 63 13.69 3.23 3.74
N TYR A 64 12.65 3.17 4.56
CA TYR A 64 11.54 2.25 4.36
C TYR A 64 10.61 2.77 3.28
N VAL A 65 10.26 1.95 2.30
CA VAL A 65 9.40 2.38 1.19
C VAL A 65 7.95 2.17 1.56
N SER A 66 7.23 3.26 1.79
CA SER A 66 5.77 3.21 1.96
C SER A 66 5.15 4.56 1.62
N LYS A 67 4.24 4.53 0.63
CA LYS A 67 3.51 5.71 0.18
C LYS A 67 2.55 6.23 1.26
N SER A 68 1.77 5.35 1.88
CA SER A 68 0.79 5.75 2.90
C SER A 68 1.47 6.35 4.13
N LEU A 69 2.58 5.75 4.56
CA LEU A 69 3.37 6.24 5.69
C LEU A 69 4.09 7.55 5.38
N TYR A 70 4.66 7.69 4.18
CA TYR A 70 5.24 8.95 3.75
C TYR A 70 4.17 10.05 3.68
N ASP A 71 3.03 9.79 3.03
CA ASP A 71 1.97 10.79 2.85
C ASP A 71 1.43 11.26 4.21
N ALA A 72 1.30 10.36 5.21
CA ALA A 72 0.93 10.71 6.58
C ALA A 72 1.99 11.52 7.36
N ASN A 73 3.24 11.55 6.87
CA ASN A 73 4.39 12.19 7.49
C ASN A 73 5.08 13.21 6.57
N THR A 74 4.43 13.64 5.49
CA THR A 74 5.04 14.53 4.48
C THR A 74 5.51 15.86 5.05
N LYS A 75 4.95 16.29 6.19
CA LYS A 75 5.39 17.49 6.93
C LYS A 75 6.81 17.39 7.49
N LEU A 76 7.35 16.18 7.60
CA LEU A 76 8.68 15.89 8.13
C LEU A 76 9.75 15.80 7.04
N ASP A 77 9.33 15.71 5.77
CA ASP A 77 10.22 15.88 4.62
C ASP A 77 10.43 17.40 4.41
N ARG A 78 11.63 17.88 4.78
CA ARG A 78 11.93 19.31 4.82
C ARG A 78 12.41 19.86 3.48
N ASP A 79 13.08 19.03 2.69
CA ASP A 79 13.66 19.36 1.38
C ASP A 79 12.84 18.82 0.19
N LYS A 80 11.73 18.14 0.49
CA LYS A 80 10.72 17.65 -0.46
C LYS A 80 11.37 16.78 -1.52
N ASP A 81 12.26 15.89 -1.08
CA ASP A 81 12.90 14.91 -1.95
C ASP A 81 12.13 13.59 -2.03
N TYR A 82 10.98 13.52 -1.36
CA TYR A 82 10.11 12.35 -1.22
C TYR A 82 10.66 11.29 -0.26
N ILE A 83 11.57 11.68 0.63
CA ILE A 83 12.07 10.89 1.76
C ILE A 83 11.88 11.70 3.05
N ALA A 84 11.04 11.19 3.94
CA ALA A 84 10.84 11.79 5.25
C ALA A 84 11.92 11.32 6.23
N CYS A 85 12.56 12.26 6.93
CA CYS A 85 13.46 12.01 8.06
C CYS A 85 14.62 11.05 7.74
N GLU A 86 15.26 11.24 6.60
CA GLU A 86 16.45 10.51 6.19
C GLU A 86 17.63 10.62 7.18
N LYS A 87 18.44 9.57 7.23
CA LYS A 87 19.64 9.45 8.08
C LYS A 87 20.76 8.66 7.41
#